data_AF-A0A941P1S4-F1
#
_entry.id   AF-A0A941P1S4-F1
#
_cell.length_a   1.000
_cell.length_b   1.000
_cell.length_c   1.000
_cell.angle_alpha   90.00
_cell.angle_beta   90.00
_cell.angle_gamma   90.00
#
_symmetry.space_group_name_H-M   'P 1'
#
loop_
_entity.id
_entity.type
_entity.pdbx_description
1 polymer ?
#
loop_
_entity_poly.entity_id
_entity_poly.type
_entity_poly.pdbx_seq_one_letter_code
_entity_poly.pdbx_strand_id
1 'polypeptide(L)'
;MEDQGLEDSAILLISLGEERAADVFKHLQPKEVQRLGEAIARMKIVPHERVDKVLDRFNSDASDRSMLVGDTDEYVKSVLRKALGEDKANLLIDRIMQGSDVSGIERLKWIDASSV
;
A
#
# COMPACT_ATOMS: atom_id res chain seq x y z
N MET A 1 -6.43 -9.16 25.15
CA MET A 1 -5.99 -7.97 24.37
C MET A 1 -4.54 -8.14 23.90
N GLU A 2 -3.61 -8.58 24.76
CA GLU A 2 -2.20 -8.83 24.38
C GLU A 2 -2.03 -9.98 23.38
N ASP A 3 -2.76 -11.09 23.55
CA ASP A 3 -2.67 -12.25 22.65
C ASP A 3 -3.18 -11.95 21.23
N GLN A 4 -4.18 -11.06 21.11
CA GLN A 4 -4.70 -10.67 19.81
C GLN A 4 -3.70 -9.82 19.02
N GLY A 5 -3.02 -8.87 19.69
CA GLY A 5 -1.95 -8.09 19.06
C GLY A 5 -0.77 -8.96 18.61
N LEU A 6 -0.44 -10.01 19.39
CA LEU A 6 0.60 -10.96 19.04
C LEU A 6 0.21 -11.81 17.82
N GLU A 7 -1.03 -12.30 17.76
CA GLU A 7 -1.53 -13.04 16.60
C GLU A 7 -1.57 -12.15 15.34
N ASP A 8 -2.06 -10.92 15.44
CA ASP A 8 -2.13 -10.02 14.30
C ASP A 8 -0.72 -9.67 13.78
N SER A 9 0.24 -9.48 14.68
CA SER A 9 1.64 -9.26 14.32
C SER A 9 2.24 -10.47 13.59
N ALA A 10 1.95 -11.68 14.04
CA ALA A 10 2.38 -12.91 13.37
C ALA A 10 1.75 -13.05 11.97
N ILE A 11 0.46 -12.74 11.82
CA ILE A 11 -0.24 -12.74 10.52
C ILE A 11 0.39 -11.71 9.56
N LEU A 12 0.68 -10.50 10.05
CA LEU A 12 1.35 -9.47 9.28
C LEU A 12 2.73 -9.95 8.78
N LEU A 13 3.55 -10.53 9.66
CA LEU A 13 4.89 -11.02 9.32
C LEU A 13 4.84 -12.15 8.28
N ILE A 14 3.92 -13.09 8.41
CA ILE A 14 3.71 -14.15 7.40
C ILE A 14 3.34 -13.52 6.04
N SER A 15 2.51 -12.49 6.04
CA SER A 15 2.05 -11.81 4.83
C SER A 15 3.15 -11.01 4.11
N LEU A 16 4.18 -10.57 4.83
CA LEU A 16 5.33 -9.84 4.26
C LEU A 16 6.30 -10.75 3.48
N GLY A 17 6.28 -12.05 3.76
CA GLY A 17 7.24 -13.03 3.24
C GLY A 17 8.53 -13.10 4.06
N GLU A 18 9.27 -14.21 3.90
CA GLU A 18 10.41 -14.57 4.75
C GLU A 18 11.50 -13.49 4.81
N GLU A 19 11.89 -12.92 3.67
CA GLU A 19 12.97 -11.93 3.59
C GLU A 19 12.65 -10.67 4.39
N ARG A 20 11.45 -10.10 4.18
CA ARG A 20 11.02 -8.88 4.88
C ARG A 20 10.73 -9.14 6.35
N ALA A 21 10.16 -10.30 6.67
CA ALA A 21 9.96 -10.70 8.06
C ALA A 21 11.30 -10.80 8.79
N ALA A 22 12.33 -11.41 8.18
CA ALA A 22 13.66 -11.51 8.76
C ALA A 22 14.26 -10.13 9.08
N ASP A 23 14.05 -9.14 8.22
CA ASP A 23 14.48 -7.76 8.51
C ASP A 23 13.77 -7.16 9.72
N VAL A 24 12.46 -7.39 9.87
CA VAL A 24 11.73 -6.95 11.09
C VAL A 24 12.27 -7.64 12.34
N PHE A 25 12.54 -8.95 12.27
CA PHE A 25 13.07 -9.72 13.42
C PHE A 25 14.42 -9.19 13.93
N LYS A 26 15.25 -8.58 13.08
CA LYS A 26 16.53 -7.97 13.49
C LYS A 26 16.36 -6.79 14.46
N HIS A 27 15.17 -6.19 14.50
CA HIS A 27 14.86 -5.05 15.37
C HIS A 27 14.18 -5.43 16.69
N LEU A 28 13.94 -6.72 16.93
CA LEU A 28 13.22 -7.20 18.10
C LEU A 28 14.16 -7.73 19.18
N GLN A 29 13.74 -7.61 20.43
CA GLN A 29 14.44 -8.22 21.56
C GLN A 29 14.25 -9.75 21.55
N PRO A 30 15.17 -10.54 22.15
CA PRO A 30 15.08 -12.01 22.16
C PRO A 30 13.73 -12.55 22.67
N LYS A 31 13.14 -11.90 23.68
CA LYS A 31 11.84 -12.29 24.24
C LYS A 31 10.69 -12.07 23.25
N GLU A 32 10.76 -11.01 22.44
CA GLU A 32 9.74 -10.68 21.44
C GLU A 32 9.83 -11.63 20.24
N VAL A 33 11.06 -11.91 19.80
CA VAL A 33 11.37 -12.93 18.78
C VAL A 33 10.78 -14.28 19.17
N GLN A 34 10.99 -14.71 20.43
CA GLN A 34 10.44 -15.97 20.92
C GLN A 34 8.90 -15.97 20.87
N ARG A 35 8.24 -14.93 21.43
CA ARG A 35 6.78 -14.85 21.46
C ARG A 35 6.17 -14.88 20.04
N LEU A 36 6.76 -14.13 19.10
CA LEU A 36 6.30 -14.09 17.71
C LEU A 36 6.57 -15.41 16.98
N GLY A 37 7.75 -16.00 17.16
CA GLY A 37 8.08 -17.30 16.58
C GLY A 37 7.13 -18.40 17.05
N GLU A 38 6.83 -18.44 18.34
CA GLU A 38 5.85 -19.39 18.90
C GLU A 38 4.43 -19.14 18.35
N ALA A 39 4.02 -17.87 18.17
CA ALA A 39 2.73 -17.53 17.59
C ALA A 39 2.64 -17.98 16.13
N ILE A 40 3.66 -17.69 15.31
CA ILE A 40 3.76 -18.10 13.91
C ILE A 40 3.73 -19.63 13.80
N ALA A 41 4.49 -20.35 14.63
CA ALA A 41 4.55 -21.81 14.61
C ALA A 41 3.22 -22.50 14.97
N ARG A 42 2.38 -21.85 15.78
CA ARG A 42 1.03 -22.34 16.12
C ARG A 42 0.01 -22.11 15.00
N MET A 43 0.27 -21.19 14.07
CA MET A 43 -0.63 -20.90 12.96
C MET A 43 -0.49 -21.93 11.85
N LYS A 44 -1.58 -22.62 11.52
CA LYS A 44 -1.61 -23.62 10.44
C LYS A 44 -2.18 -23.06 9.15
N ILE A 45 -3.35 -22.43 9.24
CA ILE A 45 -4.08 -21.84 8.11
C ILE A 45 -4.72 -20.56 8.61
N VAL A 46 -4.39 -19.44 7.97
CA VAL A 46 -5.00 -18.14 8.26
C VAL A 46 -6.00 -17.84 7.15
N PRO A 47 -7.29 -17.63 7.45
CA PRO A 47 -8.27 -17.24 6.43
C PRO A 47 -7.89 -15.91 5.78
N HIS A 48 -8.12 -15.78 4.47
CA HIS A 48 -7.83 -14.55 3.72
C HIS A 48 -8.47 -13.31 4.35
N GLU A 49 -9.74 -13.41 4.76
CA GLU A 49 -10.46 -12.32 5.43
C GLU A 49 -9.77 -11.83 6.72
N ARG A 50 -9.06 -12.73 7.42
CA ARG A 50 -8.31 -12.36 8.62
C ARG A 50 -7.01 -11.64 8.28
N VAL A 51 -6.35 -12.03 7.19
CA VAL A 51 -5.18 -11.32 6.65
C VAL A 51 -5.58 -9.91 6.24
N ASP A 52 -6.66 -9.76 5.47
CA ASP A 52 -7.16 -8.45 5.00
C ASP A 52 -7.43 -7.51 6.18
N LYS A 53 -8.16 -7.98 7.20
CA LYS A 53 -8.46 -7.18 8.40
C LYS A 53 -7.21 -6.72 9.14
N VAL A 54 -6.18 -7.58 9.23
CA VAL A 54 -4.91 -7.22 9.88
C VAL A 54 -4.16 -6.19 9.07
N LEU A 55 -4.11 -6.34 7.74
CA LEU A 55 -3.46 -5.39 6.84
C LEU A 55 -4.17 -4.03 6.84
N ASP A 56 -5.50 -4.00 6.80
CA ASP A 56 -6.29 -2.77 6.85
C ASP A 56 -6.04 -2.01 8.15
N ARG A 57 -6.05 -2.72 9.29
CA ARG A 57 -5.75 -2.11 10.59
C ARG A 57 -4.32 -1.56 10.63
N PHE A 58 -3.34 -2.36 10.18
CA PHE A 58 -1.95 -1.91 10.13
C PHE A 58 -1.79 -0.67 9.25
N ASN A 59 -2.44 -0.63 8.09
CA ASN A 59 -2.37 0.51 7.17
C ASN A 59 -2.99 1.76 7.79
N SER A 60 -4.15 1.64 8.45
CA SER A 60 -4.76 2.74 9.20
C SER A 60 -3.81 3.27 10.28
N ASP A 61 -3.31 2.39 11.15
CA ASP A 61 -2.41 2.74 12.25
C ASP A 61 -1.07 3.33 11.76
N ALA A 62 -0.55 2.82 10.64
CA ALA A 62 0.68 3.29 10.03
C ALA A 62 0.48 4.64 9.32
N SER A 63 -0.67 4.88 8.70
CA SER A 63 -0.99 6.16 8.05
C SER A 63 -1.16 7.30 9.05
N ASP A 64 -1.63 7.01 10.25
CA ASP A 64 -1.76 7.99 11.33
C ASP A 64 -0.40 8.38 11.94
N ARG A 65 0.59 7.47 11.90
CA ARG A 65 1.92 7.67 12.51
C ARG A 65 2.98 8.08 11.50
N SER A 66 2.84 7.61 10.28
CA SER A 66 3.67 7.98 9.17
C SER A 66 2.89 9.03 8.42
N MET A 67 3.27 10.30 8.56
CA MET A 67 2.99 11.31 7.54
C MET A 67 3.64 10.82 6.24
N LEU A 68 3.07 9.81 5.58
CA LEU A 68 3.43 9.30 4.25
C LEU A 68 2.93 10.27 3.17
N VAL A 69 2.90 11.57 3.48
CA VAL A 69 2.89 12.63 2.47
C VAL A 69 4.35 12.96 2.14
N GLY A 70 5.15 11.92 1.91
CA GLY A 70 6.34 12.03 1.09
C GLY A 70 5.87 11.86 -0.34
N ASP A 71 5.51 12.98 -0.97
CA ASP A 71 5.09 13.14 -2.37
C ASP A 71 4.50 11.85 -3.00
N THR A 72 3.22 11.57 -2.72
CA THR A 72 2.47 10.41 -3.23
C THR A 72 2.63 10.23 -4.75
N ASP A 73 2.87 11.31 -5.47
CA ASP A 73 3.13 11.30 -6.90
C ASP A 73 4.43 10.57 -7.24
N GLU A 74 5.50 10.78 -6.47
CA GLU A 74 6.79 10.11 -6.69
C GLU A 74 6.72 8.63 -6.36
N TYR A 75 5.94 8.26 -5.33
CA TYR A 75 5.65 6.86 -5.04
C TYR A 75 4.92 6.19 -6.21
N VAL A 76 3.85 6.79 -6.71
CA VAL A 76 3.09 6.26 -7.85
C VAL A 76 3.97 6.14 -9.11
N LYS A 77 4.81 7.15 -9.40
CA LYS A 77 5.78 7.10 -10.50
C LYS A 77 6.74 5.92 -10.37
N SER A 78 7.32 5.74 -9.18
CA SER A 78 8.25 4.65 -8.89
C SER A 78 7.61 3.28 -9.05
N VAL A 79 6.38 3.11 -8.53
CA VAL A 79 5.62 1.86 -8.65
C VAL A 79 5.31 1.54 -10.12
N LEU A 80 4.81 2.52 -10.88
CA LEU A 80 4.47 2.33 -12.30
C LEU A 80 5.72 1.98 -13.14
N ARG A 81 6.85 2.66 -12.90
CA ARG A 81 8.12 2.34 -13.58
C ARG A 81 8.60 0.92 -13.29
N LYS A 82 8.51 0.46 -12.03
CA LYS A 82 8.89 -0.90 -11.67
C LYS A 82 7.96 -1.97 -12.25
N ALA A 83 6.66 -1.69 -12.32
CA ALA A 83 5.68 -2.66 -12.79
C ALA A 83 5.62 -2.79 -14.33
N LEU A 84 5.87 -1.70 -15.06
CA LEU A 84 5.58 -1.62 -16.49
C LEU A 84 6.82 -1.35 -17.37
N GLY A 85 7.94 -0.98 -16.77
CA GLY A 85 9.11 -0.44 -17.47
C GLY A 85 8.95 1.05 -17.77
N GLU A 86 10.09 1.72 -17.97
CA GLU A 86 10.19 3.18 -17.98
C GLU A 86 9.33 3.84 -19.06
N ASP A 87 9.35 3.31 -20.30
CA ASP A 87 8.62 3.86 -21.44
C ASP A 87 7.09 3.82 -21.26
N LYS A 88 6.56 2.66 -20.82
CA LYS A 88 5.12 2.46 -20.61
C LYS A 88 4.62 3.24 -19.40
N ALA A 89 5.44 3.32 -18.34
CA ALA A 89 5.10 4.03 -17.13
C ALA A 89 4.98 5.53 -17.39
N ASN A 90 5.93 6.15 -18.11
CA ASN A 90 5.92 7.59 -18.37
C ASN A 90 4.63 8.06 -19.08
N LEU A 91 4.15 7.30 -20.08
CA LEU A 91 2.88 7.61 -20.78
C LEU A 91 1.66 7.59 -19.85
N LEU A 92 1.62 6.65 -18.89
CA LEU A 92 0.52 6.54 -17.94
C LEU A 92 0.62 7.57 -16.82
N ILE A 93 1.84 7.84 -16.35
CA ILE A 93 2.13 8.90 -15.37
C ILE A 93 1.66 10.24 -15.93
N ASP A 94 2.02 10.58 -17.17
CA ASP A 94 1.60 11.83 -17.80
C ASP A 94 0.08 11.94 -17.87
N ARG A 95 -0.63 10.85 -18.24
CA ARG A 95 -2.09 10.82 -18.27
C ARG A 95 -2.73 10.98 -16.89
N ILE A 96 -2.15 10.39 -15.85
CA ILE A 96 -2.63 10.47 -14.47
C ILE A 96 -2.40 11.87 -13.90
N MET A 97 -1.21 12.44 -14.12
CA MET A 97 -0.80 13.76 -13.60
C MET A 97 -1.47 14.93 -14.33
N GLN A 98 -1.73 14.80 -15.64
CA GLN A 98 -2.44 15.82 -16.43
C GLN A 98 -3.97 15.81 -16.22
N GLY A 99 -4.47 14.93 -15.35
CA GLY A 99 -5.83 14.97 -14.79
C GLY A 99 -6.92 15.53 -15.69
N SER A 100 -7.45 14.76 -16.64
CA SER A 100 -8.77 15.02 -17.28
C SER A 100 -9.04 16.45 -17.79
N ASP A 101 -8.02 17.23 -18.15
CA ASP A 101 -8.19 18.61 -18.66
C ASP A 101 -8.61 18.68 -20.14
N VAL A 102 -9.05 17.55 -20.70
CA VAL A 102 -9.58 17.49 -22.08
C VAL A 102 -11.09 17.80 -22.13
N SER A 103 -11.79 17.82 -20.99
CA SER A 103 -13.25 18.06 -20.97
C SER A 103 -13.65 19.54 -21.04
N GLY A 104 -12.74 20.48 -20.82
CA GLY A 104 -13.03 21.92 -20.84
C GLY A 104 -13.12 22.49 -22.26
N ILE A 105 -12.17 22.11 -23.12
CA ILE A 105 -12.04 22.68 -24.47
C ILE A 105 -13.09 22.11 -25.43
N GLU A 106 -13.51 20.85 -25.26
CA GLU A 106 -14.60 20.30 -26.09
C GLU A 106 -15.96 20.92 -25.77
N ARG A 107 -16.23 21.37 -24.54
CA ARG A 107 -17.50 22.02 -24.17
C ARG A 107 -17.70 23.40 -24.81
N LEU A 108 -16.61 24.10 -25.12
CA LEU A 108 -16.64 25.40 -25.80
C LEU A 108 -16.85 25.30 -27.33
N LYS A 109 -16.81 24.09 -27.91
CA LYS A 109 -17.14 23.89 -29.34
C LYS A 109 -18.64 23.82 -29.60
N TRP A 110 -19.46 23.60 -28.56
CA TRP A 110 -20.90 23.39 -28.68
C TRP A 110 -21.74 24.55 -28.12
N ILE A 111 -21.11 25.57 -27.54
CA ILE A 111 -21.77 26.80 -27.08
C ILE A 111 -21.46 27.92 -28.08
N ASP A 112 -22.35 27.99 -29.07
CA ASP A 112 -22.79 29.18 -29.81
C ASP A 112 -22.07 29.61 -31.12
N ALA A 113 -22.69 29.23 -32.25
CA ALA A 113 -22.68 29.96 -33.52
C ALA A 113 -24.14 30.23 -33.99
N SER A 114 -25.05 30.54 -33.07
CA SER A 114 -26.47 30.80 -33.37
C SER A 114 -27.10 31.96 -32.59
N SER A 115 -26.33 32.72 -31.83
CA SER A 115 -26.75 33.92 -31.12
C SER A 115 -25.93 35.14 -31.54
N VAL A 116 -25.87 35.41 -32.85
CA VAL A 116 -25.87 36.77 -33.43
C VAL A 116 -26.67 36.74 -34.72
#